data_AF-A0AAU6ITA5-F1
#
_entry.id   AF-A0AAU6ITA5-F1
#
_cell.length_a   1.000
_cell.length_b   1.000
_cell.length_c   1.000
_cell.angle_alpha   90.00
_cell.angle_beta   90.00
_cell.angle_gamma   90.00
#
_symmetry.space_group_name_H-M   'P 1'
#
loop_
_entity.id
_entity.type
_entity.pdbx_description
1 polymer ?
#
loop_
_entity_poly.entity_id
_entity_poly.type
_entity_poly.pdbx_seq_one_letter_code
_entity_poly.pdbx_strand_id
1 'polypeptide(L)'
;MKKAAALGAATVALALAAGAVVGAVGTASAAPQDHRSSASSHHCVRVAGHWARQWHPAFRDRHHRWHPGQWIRVWRPAHQECHRGPRG
;
A
#
# COMPACT_ATOMS: atom_id res chain seq x y z
N MET A 1 -52.26 -13.40 -2.32
CA MET A 1 -52.60 -12.11 -1.67
C MET A 1 -51.33 -11.30 -1.46
N LYS A 2 -51.20 -10.16 -2.16
CA LYS A 2 -50.09 -9.21 -2.07
C LYS A 2 -50.13 -8.45 -0.73
N LYS A 3 -48.99 -8.22 -0.09
CA LYS A 3 -48.82 -7.12 0.86
C LYS A 3 -47.60 -6.30 0.45
N ALA A 4 -47.88 -5.17 -0.19
CA ALA A 4 -46.96 -4.07 -0.33
C ALA A 4 -46.94 -3.34 1.01
N ALA A 5 -45.75 -3.07 1.54
CA ALA A 5 -45.54 -2.03 2.54
C ALA A 5 -44.49 -1.10 1.95
N ALA A 6 -44.98 0.07 1.55
CA ALA A 6 -44.22 1.14 0.97
C ALA A 6 -43.78 2.11 2.08
N LEU A 7 -42.65 2.78 1.81
CA LEU A 7 -42.26 4.11 2.29
C LEU A 7 -41.79 4.23 3.74
N GLY A 8 -40.51 4.55 3.85
CA GLY A 8 -39.89 5.17 5.02
C GLY A 8 -38.70 6.02 4.57
N ALA A 9 -38.96 7.04 3.76
CA ALA A 9 -37.98 8.09 3.47
C ALA A 9 -37.83 8.96 4.72
N ALA A 10 -36.63 8.93 5.32
CA ALA A 10 -36.24 9.89 6.34
C ALA A 10 -34.92 10.52 5.90
N THR A 11 -35.02 11.46 4.97
CA THR A 11 -34.00 12.48 4.71
C THR A 11 -33.92 13.40 5.92
N VAL A 12 -33.01 13.12 6.85
CA VAL A 12 -32.72 14.03 7.96
C VAL A 12 -31.50 14.89 7.60
N ALA A 13 -31.83 16.09 7.14
CA ALA A 13 -31.12 17.36 7.28
C ALA A 13 -29.57 17.33 7.23
N LEU A 14 -29.06 17.60 6.04
CA LEU A 14 -27.76 18.24 5.85
C LEU A 14 -27.87 19.69 6.37
N ALA A 15 -27.27 19.99 7.52
CA ALA A 15 -27.20 21.38 8.01
C ALA A 15 -25.98 21.62 8.91
N LEU A 16 -25.04 22.38 8.32
CA LEU A 16 -24.33 23.49 8.96
C LEU A 16 -23.30 23.17 10.05
N ALA A 17 -22.03 23.07 9.62
CA ALA A 17 -20.97 23.83 10.28
C ALA A 17 -19.86 24.16 9.26
N ALA A 18 -19.86 25.41 8.81
CA ALA A 18 -18.70 26.02 8.19
C ALA A 18 -17.54 26.01 9.20
N GLY A 19 -16.40 25.46 8.78
CA GLY A 19 -15.19 25.42 9.58
C GLY A 19 -14.03 25.03 8.67
N ALA A 20 -13.57 25.97 7.86
CA ALA A 20 -12.34 25.82 7.10
C ALA A 20 -11.16 25.78 8.08
N VAL A 21 -10.73 24.58 8.47
CA VAL A 21 -9.42 24.39 9.09
C VAL A 21 -8.45 24.06 7.97
N VAL A 22 -7.87 25.11 7.37
CA VAL A 22 -6.68 24.96 6.52
C VAL A 22 -5.50 24.72 7.46
N GLY A 23 -5.33 23.46 7.87
CA GLY A 23 -4.09 23.01 8.49
C GLY A 23 -3.04 22.83 7.41
N ALA A 24 -2.24 23.86 7.15
CA ALA A 24 -1.01 23.69 6.38
C ALA A 24 -0.05 22.84 7.21
N VAL A 25 -0.03 21.53 6.99
CA VAL A 25 1.03 20.69 7.51
C VAL A 25 2.28 21.06 6.72
N GLY A 26 3.16 21.85 7.35
CA GLY A 26 4.48 22.11 6.82
C GLY A 26 5.25 20.79 6.75
N THR A 27 5.24 20.14 5.59
CA THR A 27 6.14 19.04 5.32
C THR A 27 7.54 19.64 5.27
N ALA A 28 8.30 19.53 6.36
CA ALA A 28 9.74 19.67 6.29
C ALA A 28 10.25 18.54 5.41
N SER A 29 10.29 18.77 4.10
CA SER A 29 11.07 17.95 3.20
C SER A 29 12.52 18.20 3.58
N ALA A 30 13.09 17.31 4.39
CA ALA A 30 14.53 17.14 4.39
C ALA A 30 14.89 16.86 2.93
N ALA A 31 15.48 17.87 2.26
CA ALA A 31 16.04 17.68 0.94
C ALA A 31 16.96 16.46 1.04
N PRO A 32 16.81 15.42 0.20
CA PRO A 32 17.77 14.35 0.16
C PRO A 32 19.12 15.02 -0.06
N GLN A 33 20.03 14.91 0.91
CA GLN A 33 21.40 15.30 0.67
C GLN A 33 21.89 14.37 -0.43
N ASP A 34 22.09 14.94 -1.62
CA ASP A 34 22.78 14.28 -2.71
C ASP A 34 24.22 14.02 -2.25
N HIS A 35 24.41 12.94 -1.51
CA HIS A 35 25.71 12.30 -1.35
C HIS A 35 26.08 11.77 -2.73
N ARG A 36 26.68 12.64 -3.56
CA ARG A 36 27.48 12.27 -4.73
C ARG A 36 28.64 11.42 -4.22
N SER A 37 28.36 10.16 -3.98
CA SER A 37 29.38 9.15 -3.74
C SER A 37 30.19 9.01 -5.01
N SER A 38 31.50 9.15 -4.85
CA SER A 38 32.51 9.05 -5.89
C SER A 38 32.26 7.87 -6.82
N ALA A 39 32.41 8.12 -8.12
CA ALA A 39 32.05 7.25 -9.22
C ALA A 39 32.81 5.92 -9.21
N SER A 40 32.22 4.90 -8.60
CA SER A 40 32.22 3.55 -9.17
C SER A 40 30.96 3.48 -10.05
N SER A 41 31.10 3.08 -11.32
CA SER A 41 29.99 2.96 -12.27
C SER A 41 29.01 1.87 -11.82
N HIS A 42 28.12 2.24 -10.89
CA HIS A 42 27.00 1.43 -10.44
C HIS A 42 25.78 1.87 -11.23
N HIS A 43 25.28 0.98 -12.08
CA HIS A 43 24.01 1.21 -12.75
C HIS A 43 22.90 0.90 -11.74
N CYS A 44 22.32 1.94 -11.17
CA CYS A 44 21.23 1.83 -10.21
C CYS A 44 19.89 2.15 -10.87
N VAL A 45 18.97 1.18 -10.88
CA VAL A 45 17.60 1.35 -11.40
C VAL A 45 16.64 1.48 -10.22
N ARG A 46 15.72 2.44 -10.29
CA ARG A 46 14.60 2.54 -9.33
C ARG A 46 13.46 1.66 -9.82
N VAL A 47 13.09 0.66 -9.01
CA VAL A 47 11.98 -0.25 -9.26
C VAL A 47 10.74 0.27 -8.55
N ALA A 48 9.63 0.42 -9.28
CA ALA A 48 8.36 0.85 -8.70
C ALA A 48 7.77 -0.25 -7.78
N GLY A 49 7.09 0.19 -6.72
CA GLY A 49 6.35 -0.73 -5.87
C GLY A 49 5.22 -1.40 -6.64
N HIS A 50 4.98 -2.68 -6.36
CA HIS A 50 3.98 -3.46 -7.07
C HIS A 50 3.35 -4.52 -6.17
N TRP A 51 2.15 -4.97 -6.56
CA TRP A 51 1.50 -6.10 -5.92
C TRP A 51 2.04 -7.40 -6.49
N ALA A 52 2.67 -8.22 -5.66
CA ALA A 52 3.09 -9.57 -6.00
C ALA A 52 2.12 -10.60 -5.42
N ARG A 53 1.96 -11.74 -6.12
CA ARG A 53 1.31 -12.92 -5.55
C ARG A 53 2.34 -13.76 -4.84
N GLN A 54 2.03 -14.19 -3.62
CA GLN A 54 2.85 -15.10 -2.84
C GLN A 54 2.00 -16.32 -2.44
N TRP A 55 2.57 -17.50 -2.60
CA TRP A 55 1.93 -18.73 -2.12
C TRP A 55 2.10 -18.83 -0.61
N HIS A 56 1.00 -18.98 0.12
CA HIS A 56 1.00 -19.30 1.53
C HIS A 56 0.70 -20.79 1.69
N PRO A 57 1.65 -21.60 2.18
CA PRO A 57 1.49 -23.05 2.22
C PRO A 57 0.38 -23.47 3.18
N ALA A 58 -0.15 -24.68 2.96
CA ALA A 58 -1.05 -25.32 3.91
C ALA A 58 -0.34 -25.53 5.25
N PHE A 59 -1.08 -25.40 6.35
CA PHE A 59 -0.54 -25.65 7.68
C PHE A 59 -1.55 -26.38 8.56
N ARG A 60 -1.04 -27.06 9.58
CA ARG A 60 -1.86 -27.68 10.63
C ARG A 60 -1.76 -26.85 11.90
N ASP A 61 -2.88 -26.49 12.48
CA ASP A 61 -2.90 -25.71 13.71
C ASP A 61 -2.71 -26.57 14.97
N ARG A 62 -2.64 -25.90 16.13
CA ARG A 62 -2.48 -26.56 17.44
C ARG A 62 -3.66 -27.45 17.82
N HIS A 63 -4.82 -27.28 17.19
CA HIS A 63 -6.01 -28.13 17.36
C HIS A 63 -6.10 -29.23 16.31
N HIS A 64 -4.98 -29.51 15.64
CA HIS A 64 -4.87 -30.55 14.61
C HIS A 64 -5.73 -30.33 13.37
N ARG A 65 -6.30 -29.13 13.18
CA ARG A 65 -7.11 -28.80 12.00
C ARG A 65 -6.20 -28.40 10.85
N TRP A 66 -6.52 -28.91 9.67
CA TRP A 66 -5.82 -28.60 8.43
C TRP A 66 -6.39 -27.35 7.78
N HIS A 67 -5.51 -26.41 7.41
CA HIS A 67 -5.82 -25.21 6.66
C HIS A 67 -5.23 -25.33 5.25
N PRO A 68 -6.02 -25.15 4.17
CA PRO A 68 -5.51 -25.24 2.82
C PRO A 68 -4.54 -24.09 2.52
N GLY A 69 -3.60 -24.35 1.62
CA GLY A 69 -2.74 -23.31 1.09
C GLY A 69 -3.52 -22.34 0.21
N GLN A 70 -3.08 -21.08 0.16
CA GLN A 70 -3.78 -20.03 -0.56
C GLN A 70 -2.82 -19.00 -1.14
N TRP A 71 -3.24 -18.37 -2.24
CA TRP A 71 -2.53 -17.24 -2.81
C TRP A 71 -2.89 -15.96 -2.05
N ILE A 72 -1.87 -15.26 -1.56
CA ILE A 72 -2.02 -13.93 -0.95
C ILE A 72 -1.39 -12.87 -1.83
N ARG A 73 -1.87 -11.63 -1.72
CA ARG A 73 -1.27 -10.45 -2.36
C ARG A 73 -0.41 -9.73 -1.35
N VAL A 74 0.85 -9.48 -1.70
CA VAL A 74 1.81 -8.77 -0.86
C VAL A 74 2.30 -7.56 -1.61
N TRP A 75 2.26 -6.40 -0.96
CA TRP A 75 2.84 -5.18 -1.52
C TRP A 75 4.36 -5.26 -1.43
N ARG A 76 5.03 -5.13 -2.56
CA ARG A 76 6.48 -4.95 -2.63
C ARG A 76 6.75 -3.44 -2.69
N PRO A 77 7.39 -2.85 -1.68
CA PRO A 77 7.71 -1.42 -1.72
C PRO A 77 8.68 -1.14 -2.86
N ALA A 78 8.71 0.11 -3.30
CA ALA A 78 9.70 0.56 -4.28
C ALA A 78 11.12 0.43 -3.69
N HIS A 79 12.07 -0.05 -4.49
CA HIS A 79 13.47 -0.20 -4.09
C HIS A 79 14.41 0.20 -5.23
N GLN A 80 15.69 0.39 -4.89
CA GLN A 80 16.73 0.65 -5.87
C GLN A 80 17.60 -0.59 -6.02
N GLU A 81 17.77 -1.05 -7.26
CA GLU A 81 18.67 -2.15 -7.59
C GLU A 81 19.93 -1.57 -8.21
N CYS A 82 21.06 -1.71 -7.51
CA CYS A 82 22.36 -1.28 -8.00
C CYS A 82 23.13 -2.48 -8.52
N HIS A 83 23.38 -2.51 -9.82
CA HIS A 83 24.26 -3.50 -10.42
C HIS A 83 25.67 -2.94 -10.48
N ARG A 84 26.63 -3.70 -9.95
CA ARG A 84 28.04 -3.47 -10.27
C ARG A 84 28.25 -3.93 -11.70
N GLY A 85 28.70 -3.03 -12.58
CA GLY A 85 29.04 -3.39 -13.95
C GLY A 85 30.08 -4.53 -14.00
N PRO A 86 30.17 -5.28 -15.11
CA PRO A 86 31.22 -6.27 -15.29
C PRO A 86 32.58 -5.60 -15.02
N ARG A 87 33.44 -6.26 -14.22
CA ARG A 87 34.83 -5.85 -14.11
C ARG A 87 35.44 -6.11 -15.50
N GLY A 88 35.86 -5.05 -16.18
CA GLY A 88 36.64 -5.15 -17.41
C GLY A 88 38.00 -5.78 -17.17
#